data_AF-A0A8T3CVY0-F1
#
_entry.id   AF-A0A8T3CVY0-F1
#
_cell.length_a   1.000
_cell.length_b   1.000
_cell.length_c   1.000
_cell.angle_alpha   90.00
_cell.angle_beta   90.00
_cell.angle_gamma   90.00
#
_symmetry.space_group_name_H-M   'P 1'
#
loop_
_entity.id
_entity.type
_entity.pdbx_description
1 polymer ?
#
loop_
_entity_poly.entity_id
_entity_poly.type
_entity_poly.pdbx_seq_one_letter_code
_entity_poly.pdbx_strand_id
1 'polypeptide(L)'
;MTQLSRQDNSMASRQEPVYWLGKDTLRVSAALFAENRRRLCQGLKGKQGVVPKSVVLLQGGEQQQRYCTDTDTLFRQESFFHWAFGVTEADCYGAIDVDTGRTVLFVPKLPDSYATWMGKIHPREHFKEKYAVDEVQYTCDIADFLASMNPAVLLTLRGQNTDSGSTCREASFEGICRFQVNNTLLHPVIVECRLIKTDMELEVLRYTNRVSSEAHKQTGCCEVGRRAGGSQCLEAQVY
;
A
#
# COMPACT_ATOMS: atom_id res chain seq x y z
N MET A 1 4.03 23.96 -54.58
CA MET A 1 3.06 23.95 -53.47
C MET A 1 3.00 22.52 -52.95
N THR A 2 3.85 22.21 -51.97
CA THR A 2 4.00 20.84 -51.45
C THR A 2 3.55 20.89 -50.00
N GLN A 3 2.34 20.40 -49.73
CA GLN A 3 1.81 20.31 -48.37
C GLN A 3 2.49 19.12 -47.68
N LEU A 4 3.40 19.43 -46.75
CA LEU A 4 3.91 18.47 -45.77
C LEU A 4 2.87 18.34 -44.66
N SER A 5 2.11 17.25 -44.68
CA SER A 5 1.26 16.81 -43.58
C SER A 5 2.14 16.48 -42.38
N ARG A 6 2.14 17.34 -41.36
CA ARG A 6 2.66 17.00 -40.02
C ARG A 6 1.75 15.91 -39.45
N GLN A 7 2.30 14.71 -39.31
CA GLN A 7 1.71 13.69 -38.45
C GLN A 7 1.89 14.15 -37.01
N ASP A 8 0.81 14.62 -36.39
CA ASP A 8 0.72 14.80 -34.95
C ASP A 8 0.79 13.41 -34.30
N ASN A 9 1.99 13.04 -33.87
CA ASN A 9 2.21 11.86 -33.04
C ASN A 9 1.74 12.19 -31.62
N SER A 10 0.43 12.12 -31.41
CA SER A 10 -0.20 12.16 -30.10
C SER A 10 0.25 10.93 -29.32
N MET A 11 1.37 11.04 -28.59
CA MET A 11 1.64 10.17 -27.46
C MET A 11 0.51 10.38 -26.46
N ALA A 12 -0.49 9.49 -26.46
CA ALA A 12 -1.44 9.39 -25.38
C ALA A 12 -0.64 9.23 -24.09
N SER A 13 -0.59 10.29 -23.27
CA SER A 13 0.00 10.22 -21.95
C SER A 13 -0.71 9.11 -21.20
N ARG A 14 -0.03 8.00 -20.92
CA ARG A 14 -0.57 6.96 -20.04
C ARG A 14 -0.91 7.66 -18.73
N GLN A 15 -2.20 7.80 -18.43
CA GLN A 15 -2.62 8.37 -17.16
C GLN A 15 -2.02 7.52 -16.06
N GLU A 16 -1.23 8.15 -15.19
CA GLU A 16 -0.66 7.46 -14.05
C GLU A 16 -1.80 6.91 -13.18
N PRO A 17 -1.67 5.69 -12.66
CA PRO A 17 -2.70 5.11 -11.81
C PRO A 17 -2.84 5.92 -10.52
N VAL A 18 -4.07 6.29 -10.21
CA VAL A 18 -4.43 7.10 -9.04
C VAL A 18 -5.46 6.37 -8.20
N TYR A 19 -5.31 6.44 -6.88
CA TYR A 19 -6.38 6.13 -5.95
C TYR A 19 -7.30 7.35 -5.84
N TRP A 20 -8.59 7.15 -6.09
CA TRP A 20 -9.59 8.22 -6.08
C TRP A 20 -10.97 7.67 -5.72
N LEU A 21 -11.67 8.33 -4.79
CA LEU A 21 -13.01 7.96 -4.35
C LEU A 21 -14.11 8.81 -5.02
N GLY A 22 -13.77 9.52 -6.10
CA GLY A 22 -14.70 10.39 -6.84
C GLY A 22 -14.91 11.76 -6.18
N LYS A 23 -15.79 12.58 -6.76
CA LYS A 23 -16.13 13.93 -6.27
C LYS A 23 -14.87 14.79 -6.01
N ASP A 24 -14.89 15.56 -4.94
CA ASP A 24 -13.80 16.43 -4.50
C ASP A 24 -12.77 15.70 -3.61
N THR A 25 -12.72 14.36 -3.67
CA THR A 25 -11.70 13.59 -2.95
C THR A 25 -10.34 13.72 -3.64
N LEU A 26 -9.29 13.71 -2.83
CA LEU A 26 -7.92 13.80 -3.33
C LEU A 26 -7.60 12.59 -4.23
N ARG A 27 -6.94 12.86 -5.35
CA ARG A 27 -6.32 11.84 -6.20
C ARG A 27 -4.91 11.57 -5.70
N VAL A 28 -4.64 10.35 -5.27
CA VAL A 28 -3.33 9.94 -4.76
C VAL A 28 -2.64 9.09 -5.82
N SER A 29 -1.56 9.61 -6.43
CA SER A 29 -0.80 8.88 -7.45
C SER A 29 -0.09 7.68 -6.85
N ALA A 30 -0.09 6.55 -7.56
CA ALA A 30 0.70 5.38 -7.20
C ALA A 30 2.22 5.66 -7.17
N ALA A 31 2.66 6.73 -7.84
CA ALA A 31 4.04 7.23 -7.79
C ALA A 31 4.51 7.53 -6.36
N LEU A 32 3.60 7.89 -5.45
CA LEU A 32 3.90 8.06 -4.02
C LEU A 32 4.56 6.80 -3.45
N PHE A 33 3.96 5.64 -3.70
CA PHE A 33 4.45 4.37 -3.18
C PHE A 33 5.72 3.92 -3.91
N ALA A 34 5.83 4.18 -5.22
CA ALA A 34 7.06 3.91 -5.98
C ALA A 34 8.26 4.70 -5.43
N GLU A 35 8.06 5.98 -5.10
CA GLU A 35 9.09 6.83 -4.49
C GLU A 35 9.49 6.32 -3.10
N ASN A 36 8.53 5.86 -2.29
CA ASN A 36 8.80 5.25 -1.00
C ASN A 36 9.69 3.99 -1.12
N ARG A 37 9.38 3.10 -2.06
CA ARG A 37 10.21 1.91 -2.33
C ARG A 37 11.61 2.28 -2.80
N ARG A 38 11.73 3.29 -3.67
CA ARG A 38 13.02 3.82 -4.12
C ARG A 38 13.88 4.32 -2.95
N ARG A 39 13.29 5.12 -2.04
CA ARG A 39 13.96 5.62 -0.82
C ARG A 39 14.37 4.48 0.11
N LEU A 40 13.51 3.48 0.29
CA LEU A 40 13.82 2.29 1.08
C LEU A 40 15.03 1.54 0.51
N CYS A 41 15.06 1.26 -0.80
CA CYS A 41 16.20 0.60 -1.42
C CYS A 41 17.49 1.41 -1.26
N GLN A 42 17.43 2.74 -1.39
CA GLN A 42 18.59 3.60 -1.15
C GLN A 42 19.09 3.54 0.30
N GLY A 43 18.18 3.59 1.27
CA GLY A 43 18.53 3.43 2.69
C GLY A 43 19.16 2.08 3.00
N LEU A 44 18.64 1.00 2.39
CA LEU A 44 19.18 -0.35 2.55
C LEU A 44 20.56 -0.52 1.91
N LYS A 45 20.80 0.04 0.72
CA LYS A 45 22.13 0.01 0.06
C LYS A 45 23.21 0.72 0.88
N GLY A 46 22.85 1.74 1.65
CA GLY A 46 23.77 2.44 2.55
C GLY A 46 24.00 1.75 3.90
N LYS A 47 23.24 0.69 4.22
CA LYS A 47 23.28 0.03 5.52
C LYS A 47 24.32 -1.09 5.56
N GLN A 48 25.21 -1.04 6.56
CA GLN A 48 26.14 -2.15 6.81
C GLN A 48 25.39 -3.45 7.10
N GLY A 49 25.83 -4.55 6.48
CA GLY A 49 25.24 -5.88 6.63
C GLY A 49 24.20 -6.25 5.56
N VAL A 50 23.75 -5.32 4.73
CA VAL A 50 22.96 -5.63 3.53
C VAL A 50 23.89 -6.17 2.45
N VAL A 51 23.56 -7.32 1.88
CA VAL A 51 24.35 -7.99 0.83
C VAL A 51 23.68 -7.81 -0.54
N PRO A 52 24.43 -7.90 -1.65
CA PRO A 52 23.82 -7.95 -2.98
C PRO A 52 22.81 -9.09 -3.10
N LYS A 53 21.80 -8.92 -3.95
CA LYS A 53 20.64 -9.82 -4.10
C LYS A 53 19.82 -9.99 -2.83
N SER A 54 19.79 -8.96 -1.98
CA SER A 54 18.82 -8.89 -0.88
C SER A 54 17.43 -8.56 -1.44
N VAL A 55 16.41 -9.25 -0.96
CA VAL A 55 15.01 -8.98 -1.32
C VAL A 55 14.23 -8.65 -0.06
N VAL A 56 13.62 -7.47 -0.02
CA VAL A 56 12.66 -7.12 1.03
C VAL A 56 11.40 -7.93 0.81
N LEU A 57 10.87 -8.54 1.88
CA LEU A 57 9.59 -9.24 1.87
C LEU A 57 8.68 -8.69 2.96
N LEU A 58 7.52 -8.19 2.56
CA LEU A 58 6.47 -7.70 3.44
C LEU A 58 5.19 -8.54 3.25
N GLN A 59 4.54 -8.85 4.36
CA GLN A 59 3.22 -9.47 4.39
C GLN A 59 2.19 -8.38 4.68
N GLY A 60 1.14 -8.31 3.86
CA GLY A 60 0.00 -7.44 4.08
C GLY A 60 -0.88 -7.92 5.23
N GLY A 61 -1.89 -7.12 5.55
CA GLY A 61 -2.93 -7.48 6.49
C GLY A 61 -3.83 -8.58 5.94
N GLU A 62 -4.34 -9.40 6.84
CA GLU A 62 -5.29 -10.48 6.55
C GLU A 62 -6.70 -10.04 6.95
N GLN A 63 -7.72 -10.54 6.25
CA GLN A 63 -9.11 -10.30 6.61
C GLN A 63 -9.42 -10.97 7.95
N GLN A 64 -10.06 -10.25 8.88
CA GLN A 64 -10.39 -10.76 10.22
C GLN A 64 -11.89 -10.75 10.47
N GLN A 65 -12.38 -11.80 11.13
CA GLN A 65 -13.76 -11.85 11.62
C GLN A 65 -13.86 -11.45 13.09
N ARG A 66 -15.08 -11.09 13.52
CA ARG A 66 -15.40 -10.84 14.92
C ARG A 66 -15.48 -12.14 15.70
N TYR A 67 -14.50 -12.38 16.56
CA TYR A 67 -14.42 -13.56 17.43
C TYR A 67 -14.56 -14.87 16.62
N CYS A 68 -15.54 -15.71 16.94
CA CYS A 68 -15.85 -16.96 16.24
C CYS A 68 -17.02 -16.84 15.26
N THR A 69 -17.44 -15.62 14.90
CA THR A 69 -18.54 -15.39 13.95
C THR A 69 -18.02 -15.26 12.52
N ASP A 70 -18.92 -15.30 11.54
CA ASP A 70 -18.68 -15.00 10.13
C ASP A 70 -18.76 -13.49 9.82
N THR A 71 -18.89 -12.64 10.84
CA THR A 71 -18.99 -11.19 10.64
C THR A 71 -17.61 -10.59 10.41
N ASP A 72 -17.35 -10.21 9.16
CA ASP A 72 -16.13 -9.51 8.76
C ASP A 72 -15.97 -8.15 9.45
N THR A 73 -14.75 -7.87 9.87
CA THR A 73 -14.32 -6.51 10.23
C THR A 73 -13.93 -5.75 8.98
N LEU A 74 -14.17 -4.43 8.95
CA LEU A 74 -13.75 -3.62 7.81
C LEU A 74 -12.23 -3.66 7.72
N PHE A 75 -11.72 -4.16 6.59
CA PHE A 75 -10.30 -4.30 6.37
C PHE A 75 -9.60 -2.94 6.32
N ARG A 76 -8.49 -2.84 7.03
CA ARG A 76 -7.55 -1.72 6.94
C ARG A 76 -6.14 -2.30 6.89
N GLN A 77 -5.42 -1.91 5.85
CA GLN A 77 -4.10 -2.45 5.53
C GLN A 77 -3.06 -2.24 6.65
N GLU A 78 -2.08 -3.14 6.74
CA GLU A 78 -0.90 -2.98 7.58
C GLU A 78 -0.11 -1.73 7.13
N SER A 79 0.40 -0.94 8.08
CA SER A 79 0.92 0.40 7.79
C SER A 79 2.22 0.41 6.99
N PHE A 80 3.15 -0.52 7.24
CA PHE A 80 4.39 -0.62 6.46
C PHE A 80 4.13 -1.16 5.05
N PHE A 81 3.22 -2.14 4.91
CA PHE A 81 2.77 -2.64 3.62
C PHE A 81 2.08 -1.56 2.79
N HIS A 82 1.16 -0.80 3.41
CA HIS A 82 0.50 0.33 2.77
C HIS A 82 1.51 1.40 2.34
N TRP A 83 2.48 1.75 3.19
CA TRP A 83 3.51 2.74 2.87
C TRP A 83 4.36 2.34 1.66
N ALA A 84 4.64 1.04 1.49
CA ALA A 84 5.43 0.52 0.38
C ALA A 84 4.63 0.30 -0.91
N PHE A 85 3.37 -0.15 -0.83
CA PHE A 85 2.62 -0.62 -2.01
C PHE A 85 1.28 0.09 -2.26
N GLY A 86 0.68 0.72 -1.26
CA GLY A 86 -0.63 1.36 -1.41
C GLY A 86 -1.80 0.40 -1.62
N VAL A 87 -1.58 -0.90 -1.42
CA VAL A 87 -2.53 -1.97 -1.70
C VAL A 87 -3.69 -1.98 -0.70
N THR A 88 -4.92 -2.09 -1.21
CA THR A 88 -6.15 -2.09 -0.41
C THR A 88 -6.74 -3.48 -0.19
N GLU A 89 -6.33 -4.49 -0.96
CA GLU A 89 -6.78 -5.86 -0.79
C GLU A 89 -6.04 -6.55 0.38
N ALA A 90 -6.75 -7.47 1.03
CA ALA A 90 -6.20 -8.33 2.09
C ALA A 90 -5.36 -9.47 1.51
N ASP A 91 -4.63 -10.16 2.38
CA ASP A 91 -3.94 -11.43 2.11
C ASP A 91 -2.90 -11.35 0.99
N CYS A 92 -2.32 -10.16 0.79
CA CYS A 92 -1.28 -9.91 -0.22
C CYS A 92 0.12 -9.96 0.40
N TYR A 93 1.12 -10.23 -0.43
CA TYR A 93 2.54 -10.07 -0.08
C TYR A 93 3.21 -9.16 -1.10
N GLY A 94 4.34 -8.58 -0.72
CA GLY A 94 5.07 -7.64 -1.55
C GLY A 94 6.56 -7.88 -1.39
N ALA A 95 7.24 -8.05 -2.52
CA ALA A 95 8.68 -8.19 -2.58
C ALA A 95 9.32 -7.02 -3.33
N ILE A 96 10.49 -6.59 -2.86
CA ILE A 96 11.29 -5.52 -3.48
C ILE A 96 12.73 -6.00 -3.57
N ASP A 97 13.25 -6.13 -4.78
CA ASP A 97 14.68 -6.35 -5.01
C ASP A 97 15.43 -5.06 -4.64
N VAL A 98 16.35 -5.16 -3.67
CA VAL A 98 17.09 -4.00 -3.16
C VAL A 98 18.03 -3.44 -4.23
N ASP A 99 18.62 -4.29 -5.07
CA ASP A 99 19.63 -3.88 -6.05
C ASP A 99 18.98 -3.15 -7.22
N THR A 100 17.91 -3.72 -7.77
CA THR A 100 17.25 -3.20 -8.97
C THR A 100 16.09 -2.26 -8.66
N GLY A 101 15.52 -2.34 -7.47
CA GLY A 101 14.25 -1.68 -7.14
C GLY A 101 13.03 -2.35 -7.78
N ARG A 102 13.19 -3.53 -8.39
CA ARG A 102 12.11 -4.30 -9.03
C ARG A 102 11.12 -4.79 -7.98
N THR A 103 9.83 -4.64 -8.27
CA THR A 103 8.73 -4.85 -7.33
C THR A 103 7.80 -5.95 -7.79
N VAL A 104 7.44 -6.82 -6.86
CA VAL A 104 6.55 -7.95 -7.12
C VAL A 104 5.44 -7.95 -6.09
N LEU A 105 4.20 -7.91 -6.55
CA LEU A 105 3.01 -8.04 -5.70
C LEU A 105 2.45 -9.45 -5.82
N PHE A 106 2.20 -10.10 -4.70
CA PHE A 106 1.53 -11.40 -4.65
C PHE A 106 0.10 -11.19 -4.19
N VAL A 107 -0.87 -11.57 -5.02
CA VAL A 107 -2.31 -11.44 -4.74
C VAL A 107 -2.95 -12.81 -4.53
N PRO A 108 -4.00 -12.93 -3.70
CA PRO A 108 -4.66 -14.22 -3.48
C PRO A 108 -5.28 -14.75 -4.79
N LYS A 109 -5.13 -16.05 -5.04
CA LYS A 109 -5.84 -16.74 -6.12
C LYS A 109 -7.24 -17.08 -5.65
N LEU A 110 -8.22 -16.30 -6.11
CA LEU A 110 -9.61 -16.42 -5.66
C LEU A 110 -10.36 -17.53 -6.41
N PRO A 111 -11.25 -18.28 -5.74
CA PRO A 111 -12.08 -19.30 -6.38
C PRO A 111 -13.19 -18.66 -7.23
N ASP A 112 -13.72 -19.39 -8.21
CA ASP A 112 -14.78 -18.89 -9.10
C ASP A 112 -16.04 -18.44 -8.35
N SER A 113 -16.35 -19.08 -7.22
CA SER A 113 -17.46 -18.68 -6.35
C SER A 113 -17.34 -17.25 -5.83
N TYR A 114 -16.13 -16.71 -5.71
CA TYR A 114 -15.89 -15.32 -5.28
C TYR A 114 -16.59 -14.31 -6.20
N ALA A 115 -16.66 -14.61 -7.51
CA ALA A 115 -17.32 -13.76 -8.50
C ALA A 115 -18.79 -13.49 -8.18
N THR A 116 -19.47 -14.46 -7.56
CA THR A 116 -20.89 -14.40 -7.21
C THR A 116 -21.15 -13.53 -5.98
N TRP A 117 -20.24 -13.56 -4.99
CA TRP A 117 -20.49 -12.96 -3.68
C TRP A 117 -19.79 -11.62 -3.48
N MET A 118 -18.54 -11.51 -3.93
CA MET A 118 -17.63 -10.42 -3.56
C MET A 118 -17.32 -9.49 -4.74
N GLY A 119 -17.71 -9.88 -5.95
CA GLY A 119 -17.56 -9.10 -7.16
C GLY A 119 -16.50 -9.65 -8.12
N LYS A 120 -16.13 -8.83 -9.11
CA LYS A 120 -15.30 -9.27 -10.24
C LYS A 120 -13.94 -9.81 -9.78
N ILE A 121 -13.59 -11.02 -10.24
CA ILE A 121 -12.25 -11.55 -10.12
C ILE A 121 -11.36 -10.84 -11.14
N HIS A 122 -10.41 -10.06 -10.66
CA HIS A 122 -9.50 -9.29 -11.50
C HIS A 122 -8.26 -10.13 -11.90
N PRO A 123 -7.78 -10.04 -13.16
CA PRO A 123 -6.55 -10.69 -13.57
C PRO A 123 -5.32 -9.99 -12.96
N ARG A 124 -4.15 -10.64 -12.98
CA ARG A 124 -2.90 -10.09 -12.41
C ARG A 124 -2.51 -8.76 -13.05
N GLU A 125 -2.75 -8.62 -14.35
CA GLU A 125 -2.46 -7.42 -15.14
C GLU A 125 -3.24 -6.20 -14.61
N HIS A 126 -4.47 -6.41 -14.12
CA HIS A 126 -5.25 -5.34 -13.49
C HIS A 126 -4.54 -4.76 -12.26
N PHE A 127 -4.03 -5.62 -11.37
CA PHE A 127 -3.31 -5.19 -10.17
C PHE A 127 -1.97 -4.55 -10.51
N LYS A 128 -1.30 -5.04 -11.57
CA LYS A 128 -0.04 -4.48 -12.07
C LYS A 128 -0.24 -3.01 -12.48
N GLU A 129 -1.28 -2.77 -13.28
CA GLU A 129 -1.64 -1.42 -13.72
C GLU A 129 -2.15 -0.56 -12.56
N LYS A 130 -3.01 -1.10 -11.69
CA LYS A 130 -3.60 -0.38 -10.54
C LYS A 130 -2.54 0.13 -9.56
N TYR A 131 -1.51 -0.68 -9.27
CA TYR A 131 -0.51 -0.37 -8.26
C TYR A 131 0.85 0.10 -8.80
N ALA A 132 0.98 0.22 -10.13
CA ALA A 132 2.24 0.57 -10.79
C ALA A 132 3.43 -0.24 -10.25
N VAL A 133 3.25 -1.57 -10.17
CA VAL A 133 4.30 -2.54 -9.81
C VAL A 133 4.86 -3.22 -11.05
N ASP A 134 6.06 -3.79 -10.96
CA ASP A 134 6.72 -4.39 -12.13
C ASP A 134 6.12 -5.75 -12.49
N GLU A 135 5.73 -6.53 -11.49
CA GLU A 135 5.22 -7.88 -11.66
C GLU A 135 4.16 -8.23 -10.62
N VAL A 136 3.20 -9.07 -11.02
CA VAL A 136 2.15 -9.59 -10.12
C VAL A 136 2.09 -11.10 -10.26
N GLN A 137 2.07 -11.79 -9.12
CA GLN A 137 1.99 -13.25 -9.02
C GLN A 137 0.91 -13.65 -8.02
N TYR A 138 0.59 -14.94 -7.94
CA TYR A 138 -0.34 -15.44 -6.92
C TYR A 138 0.41 -15.79 -5.63
N THR A 139 -0.26 -15.66 -4.48
CA THR A 139 0.32 -15.99 -3.18
C THR A 139 0.70 -17.46 -3.04
N CYS A 140 -0.01 -18.38 -3.71
CA CYS A 140 0.35 -19.81 -3.71
C CYS A 140 1.70 -20.08 -4.39
N ASP A 141 2.12 -19.21 -5.31
CA ASP A 141 3.34 -19.40 -6.10
C ASP A 141 4.55 -18.66 -5.49
N ILE A 142 4.39 -18.04 -4.30
CA ILE A 142 5.39 -17.17 -3.69
C ILE A 142 6.73 -17.88 -3.46
N ALA A 143 6.72 -19.11 -2.96
CA ALA A 143 7.93 -19.85 -2.64
C ALA A 143 8.74 -20.18 -3.91
N ASP A 144 8.07 -20.69 -4.94
CA ASP A 144 8.71 -21.05 -6.21
C ASP A 144 9.20 -19.80 -6.96
N PHE A 145 8.42 -18.73 -6.91
CA PHE A 145 8.80 -17.47 -7.52
C PHE A 145 10.02 -16.84 -6.83
N LEU A 146 10.03 -16.75 -5.50
CA LEU A 146 11.18 -16.27 -4.74
C LEU A 146 12.41 -17.15 -4.98
N ALA A 147 12.24 -18.48 -5.08
CA ALA A 147 13.33 -19.39 -5.41
C ALA A 147 13.92 -19.10 -6.81
N SER A 148 13.06 -18.79 -7.79
CA SER A 148 13.50 -18.43 -9.15
C SER A 148 14.29 -17.12 -9.20
N MET A 149 14.02 -16.18 -8.29
CA MET A 149 14.80 -14.94 -8.15
C MET A 149 16.19 -15.18 -7.54
N ASN A 150 16.41 -16.33 -6.89
CA ASN A 150 17.66 -16.71 -6.24
C ASN A 150 18.24 -15.60 -5.33
N PRO A 151 17.47 -15.11 -4.35
CA PRO A 151 17.92 -14.07 -3.42
C PRO A 151 19.01 -14.62 -2.51
N ALA A 152 19.99 -13.77 -2.18
CA ALA A 152 20.99 -14.11 -1.16
C ALA A 152 20.36 -14.12 0.23
N VAL A 153 19.46 -13.18 0.52
CA VAL A 153 18.76 -13.07 1.80
C VAL A 153 17.40 -12.39 1.61
N LEU A 154 16.40 -12.86 2.35
CA LEU A 154 15.12 -12.20 2.51
C LEU A 154 15.18 -11.27 3.72
N LEU A 155 14.93 -9.98 3.51
CA LEU A 155 14.84 -8.98 4.56
C LEU A 155 13.38 -8.87 4.99
N THR A 156 13.07 -9.32 6.20
CA THR A 156 11.71 -9.35 6.76
C THR A 156 11.54 -8.31 7.86
N LEU A 157 10.29 -7.89 8.09
CA LEU A 157 9.99 -6.83 9.04
C LEU A 157 9.79 -7.40 10.45
N ARG A 158 10.72 -7.13 11.36
CA ARG A 158 10.55 -7.41 12.79
C ARG A 158 11.15 -6.30 13.65
N GLY A 159 10.36 -5.74 14.55
CA GLY A 159 10.81 -4.71 15.48
C GLY A 159 9.70 -4.24 16.40
N GLN A 160 10.08 -3.68 17.54
CA GLN A 160 9.13 -3.24 18.56
C GLN A 160 8.65 -1.81 18.25
N ASN A 161 7.34 -1.62 18.22
CA ASN A 161 6.74 -0.30 18.23
C ASN A 161 6.83 0.29 19.65
N THR A 162 7.42 1.48 19.77
CA THR A 162 7.75 2.10 21.07
C THR A 162 6.53 2.60 21.84
N ASP A 163 5.43 2.90 21.16
CA ASP A 163 4.21 3.44 21.80
C ASP A 163 3.34 2.30 22.36
N SER A 164 3.17 1.22 21.59
CA SER A 164 2.33 0.07 21.95
C SER A 164 3.07 -1.06 22.65
N GLY A 165 4.41 -1.07 22.60
CA GLY A 165 5.24 -2.18 23.05
C GLY A 165 5.13 -3.46 22.20
N SER A 166 4.27 -3.47 21.18
CA SER A 166 4.01 -4.63 20.32
C SER A 166 5.12 -4.85 19.30
N THR A 167 5.42 -6.11 18.99
CA THR A 167 6.40 -6.46 17.95
C THR A 167 5.69 -6.62 16.61
N CYS A 168 6.22 -5.99 15.55
CA CYS A 168 5.73 -6.13 14.19
C CYS A 168 5.76 -7.61 13.78
N ARG A 169 4.66 -8.09 13.18
CA ARG A 169 4.55 -9.45 12.67
C ARG A 169 5.49 -9.63 11.48
N GLU A 170 6.39 -10.60 11.60
CA GLU A 170 7.31 -10.97 10.53
C GLU A 170 6.56 -11.70 9.41
N ALA A 171 6.94 -11.41 8.16
CA ALA A 171 6.38 -12.08 6.99
C ALA A 171 6.72 -13.57 7.02
N SER A 172 5.71 -14.43 6.83
CA SER A 172 5.88 -15.88 6.77
C SER A 172 5.00 -16.48 5.69
N PHE A 173 5.49 -17.52 5.02
CA PHE A 173 4.78 -18.29 4.02
C PHE A 173 5.30 -19.73 4.01
N GLU A 174 4.52 -20.64 3.43
CA GLU A 174 4.90 -22.05 3.33
C GLU A 174 6.19 -22.22 2.50
N GLY A 175 7.23 -22.80 3.10
CA GLY A 175 8.54 -22.98 2.44
C GLY A 175 9.55 -21.86 2.67
N ILE A 176 9.24 -20.84 3.47
CA ILE A 176 10.19 -19.75 3.82
C ILE A 176 11.49 -20.27 4.47
N CYS A 177 11.44 -21.42 5.14
CA CYS A 177 12.60 -22.06 5.78
C CYS A 177 13.72 -22.45 4.80
N ARG A 178 13.44 -22.48 3.50
CA ARG A 178 14.44 -22.76 2.43
C ARG A 178 15.32 -21.55 2.12
N PHE A 179 14.97 -20.37 2.63
CA PHE A 179 15.64 -19.11 2.35
C PHE A 179 16.45 -18.66 3.57
N GLN A 180 17.54 -17.96 3.31
CA GLN A 180 18.20 -17.20 4.37
C GLN A 180 17.34 -15.96 4.69
N VAL A 181 16.97 -15.79 5.96
CA VAL A 181 16.11 -14.69 6.40
C VAL A 181 16.89 -13.80 7.39
N ASN A 182 16.79 -12.49 7.21
CA ASN A 182 17.25 -11.49 8.18
C ASN A 182 16.08 -10.58 8.56
N ASN A 183 15.77 -10.55 9.84
CA ASN A 183 14.63 -9.79 10.38
C ASN A 183 15.04 -8.55 11.19
N THR A 184 16.34 -8.21 11.23
CA THR A 184 16.87 -7.11 12.06
C THR A 184 17.22 -5.87 11.25
N LEU A 185 17.59 -6.02 9.98
CA LEU A 185 18.07 -4.91 9.15
C LEU A 185 16.94 -4.02 8.63
N LEU A 186 15.79 -4.59 8.28
CA LEU A 186 14.73 -3.86 7.58
C LEU A 186 14.04 -2.82 8.47
N HIS A 187 13.64 -3.21 9.68
CA HIS A 187 12.83 -2.37 10.58
C HIS A 187 13.41 -0.97 10.83
N PRO A 188 14.67 -0.79 11.26
CA PRO A 188 15.20 0.56 11.50
C PRO A 188 15.22 1.42 10.24
N VAL A 189 15.53 0.84 9.08
CA VAL A 189 15.64 1.58 7.81
C VAL A 189 14.27 2.05 7.31
N ILE A 190 13.27 1.15 7.31
CA ILE A 190 11.92 1.52 6.86
C ILE A 190 11.23 2.49 7.83
N VAL A 191 11.50 2.39 9.13
CA VAL A 191 11.02 3.36 10.13
C VAL A 191 11.61 4.75 9.89
N GLU A 192 12.91 4.84 9.63
CA GLU A 192 13.58 6.10 9.31
C GLU A 192 13.03 6.73 8.02
N CYS A 193 12.76 5.91 6.99
CA CYS A 193 12.10 6.38 5.76
C CYS A 193 10.71 6.98 6.04
N ARG A 194 9.93 6.38 6.96
CA ARG A 194 8.59 6.87 7.36
C ARG A 194 8.63 8.10 8.27
N LEU A 195 9.77 8.36 8.92
CA LEU A 195 9.95 9.53 9.76
C LEU A 195 9.92 10.82 8.91
N ILE A 196 10.52 10.79 7.72
CA ILE A 196 10.59 11.92 6.81
C ILE A 196 9.59 11.73 5.65
N LYS A 197 8.67 12.69 5.49
CA LYS A 197 7.55 12.60 4.55
C LYS A 197 7.98 13.18 3.21
N THR A 198 7.60 12.53 2.12
CA THR A 198 7.72 13.10 0.77
C THR A 198 6.67 14.20 0.57
N ASP A 199 6.87 15.05 -0.44
CA ASP A 199 5.86 16.05 -0.81
C ASP A 199 4.52 15.41 -1.19
N MET A 200 4.54 14.24 -1.84
CA MET A 200 3.32 13.48 -2.16
C MET A 200 2.59 12.99 -0.91
N GLU A 201 3.32 12.53 0.12
CA GLU A 201 2.72 12.17 1.42
C GLU A 201 2.20 13.41 2.16
N LEU A 202 2.91 14.53 2.10
CA LEU A 202 2.48 15.80 2.69
C LEU A 202 1.19 16.32 2.06
N GLU A 203 0.99 16.16 0.75
CA GLU A 203 -0.28 16.50 0.09
C GLU A 203 -1.47 15.69 0.65
N VAL A 204 -1.28 14.39 0.88
CA VAL A 204 -2.30 13.55 1.53
C VAL A 204 -2.59 14.04 2.94
N LEU A 205 -1.54 14.37 3.72
CA LEU A 205 -1.69 14.89 5.08
C LEU A 205 -2.37 16.28 5.12
N ARG A 206 -2.09 17.15 4.15
CA ARG A 206 -2.77 18.45 4.01
C ARG A 206 -4.25 18.25 3.73
N TYR A 207 -4.60 17.32 2.83
CA TYR A 207 -5.98 17.00 2.52
C TYR A 207 -6.74 16.44 3.73
N THR A 208 -6.15 15.49 4.47
CA THR A 208 -6.81 14.94 5.67
C THR A 208 -7.00 16.01 6.75
N ASN A 209 -6.01 16.87 6.98
CA ASN A 209 -6.14 17.99 7.92
C ASN A 209 -7.23 18.98 7.50
N ARG A 210 -7.33 19.30 6.20
CA ARG A 210 -8.38 20.16 5.66
C ARG A 210 -9.76 19.58 5.95
N VAL A 211 -10.00 18.33 5.56
CA VAL A 211 -11.31 17.67 5.76
C VAL A 211 -11.67 17.57 7.25
N SER A 212 -10.72 17.17 8.09
CA SER A 212 -10.93 17.08 9.54
C SER A 212 -11.18 18.45 10.19
N SER A 213 -10.50 19.50 9.71
CA SER A 213 -10.71 20.87 10.20
C SER A 213 -12.10 21.40 9.82
N GLU A 214 -12.56 21.15 8.58
CA GLU A 214 -13.92 21.48 8.18
C GLU A 214 -14.96 20.70 9.00
N ALA A 215 -14.73 19.41 9.25
CA ALA A 215 -15.59 18.62 10.13
C ALA A 215 -15.62 19.20 11.55
N HIS A 216 -14.47 19.61 12.09
CA HIS A 216 -14.40 20.25 13.41
C HIS A 216 -15.18 21.56 13.47
N LYS A 217 -15.12 22.41 12.43
CA LYS A 217 -15.94 23.63 12.34
C LYS A 217 -17.43 23.31 12.42
N GLN A 218 -17.88 22.27 11.69
CA GLN A 218 -19.28 21.84 11.70
C GLN A 218 -19.71 21.30 13.08
N THR A 219 -18.84 20.54 13.76
CA THR A 219 -19.13 20.07 15.13
C THR A 219 -19.12 21.20 16.16
N GLY A 220 -18.39 22.29 15.92
CA GLY A 220 -18.34 23.45 16.82
C GLY A 220 -19.68 24.17 16.98
N CYS A 221 -20.63 23.97 16.06
CA CYS A 221 -21.97 24.54 16.08
C CYS A 221 -22.94 23.80 17.04
N CYS A 222 -22.45 23.15 18.10
CA CYS A 222 -23.29 22.41 19.03
C CYS A 222 -24.18 23.32 19.89
N GLU A 223 -25.47 22.99 19.94
CA GLU A 223 -26.45 23.62 20.84
C GLU A 223 -26.59 22.86 22.16
N VAL A 224 -26.89 23.60 23.24
CA VAL A 224 -27.10 23.03 24.58
C VAL A 224 -28.27 22.05 24.55
N GLY A 225 -28.03 20.79 24.96
CA GLY A 225 -29.05 19.75 25.06
C GLY A 225 -28.97 18.62 24.02
N ARG A 226 -28.10 18.71 23.01
CA ARG A 226 -27.85 17.57 22.10
C ARG A 226 -27.08 16.45 22.83
N ARG A 227 -27.65 15.24 22.88
CA ARG A 227 -26.82 14.02 23.01
C ARG A 227 -26.04 13.86 21.72
N ALA A 228 -24.81 13.37 21.80
CA ALA A 228 -23.81 13.31 20.73
C ALA A 228 -24.17 12.47 19.46
N GLY A 229 -25.45 12.37 19.07
CA GLY A 229 -25.93 11.57 17.95
C GLY A 229 -27.28 12.06 17.38
N GLY A 230 -27.43 13.36 17.13
CA GLY A 230 -28.61 13.93 16.47
C GLY A 230 -28.23 14.73 15.23
N SER A 231 -28.40 14.13 14.05
CA SER A 231 -28.18 14.76 12.75
C SER A 231 -29.24 15.82 12.48
N GLN A 232 -28.91 17.09 12.67
CA GLN A 232 -29.60 18.24 12.04
C GLN A 232 -28.76 19.51 12.23
N CYS A 233 -27.91 19.79 11.25
CA CYS A 233 -27.34 21.11 10.96
C CYS A 233 -27.19 21.21 9.44
N LEU A 234 -28.30 21.11 8.73
CA LEU A 234 -28.41 21.52 7.33
C LEU A 234 -29.61 22.45 7.26
N GLU A 235 -29.45 23.65 7.81
CA GLU A 235 -30.27 24.83 7.51
C GLU A 235 -29.76 26.00 8.35
N ALA A 236 -28.75 26.71 7.85
CA ALA A 236 -28.49 28.10 8.19
C ALA A 236 -27.39 28.68 7.28
N GLN A 237 -27.66 28.80 5.98
CA GLN A 237 -27.15 29.94 5.22
C GLN A 237 -28.25 30.40 4.25
N VAL A 238 -28.97 31.42 4.74
CA VAL A 238 -29.95 32.25 4.06
C VAL A 238 -29.23 33.55 3.70
N TYR A 239 -29.29 33.93 2.41
CA TYR A 239 -28.89 35.19 1.75
C TYR A 239 -27.44 35.69 1.86
#